data_AF-A0A251VC24-F1
#
_entry.id   AF-A0A251VC24-F1
#
_cell.length_a   1.000
_cell.length_b   1.000
_cell.length_c   1.000
_cell.angle_alpha   90.00
_cell.angle_beta   90.00
_cell.angle_gamma   90.00
#
_symmetry.space_group_name_H-M   'P 1'
#
loop_
_entity.id
_entity.type
_entity.pdbx_description
1 polymer ?
#
loop_
_entity_poly.entity_id
_entity_poly.type
_entity_poly.pdbx_seq_one_letter_code
_entity_poly.pdbx_strand_id
1 'polypeptide(L)'
;MFDRRNLTGNGIGSPIHIFENHKAAVLCVQWSPDKSSVFGSSAEDGVLNIWDHNKIGELSGPSTKPAQGLLFRHSGHRDKVVDFHWNAHDPWTIVSVSDDNESTGGGGTLQVSNF
;
A
#
# COMPACT_ATOMS: atom_id res chain seq x y z
N MET A 1 -10.05 1.59 -6.72
CA MET A 1 -11.15 1.34 -5.75
C MET A 1 -12.46 1.32 -6.50
N PHE A 2 -13.36 0.38 -6.18
CA PHE A 2 -14.67 0.25 -6.81
C PHE A 2 -15.75 0.21 -5.74
N ASP A 3 -16.92 0.81 -6.02
CA ASP A 3 -18.10 0.61 -5.19
C ASP A 3 -18.82 -0.67 -5.65
N ARG A 4 -19.02 -1.61 -4.71
CA ARG A 4 -19.71 -2.88 -4.98
C ARG A 4 -21.15 -2.68 -5.46
N ARG A 5 -21.82 -1.58 -5.08
CA ARG A 5 -23.18 -1.24 -5.51
C ARG A 5 -23.25 -0.90 -7.00
N ASN A 6 -22.11 -0.53 -7.59
CA ASN A 6 -21.95 -0.19 -9.01
C ASN A 6 -21.35 -1.36 -9.83
N LEU A 7 -21.17 -2.54 -9.20
CA LEU A 7 -20.80 -3.76 -9.91
C LEU A 7 -22.11 -4.42 -10.39
N THR A 8 -22.44 -4.21 -11.66
CA THR A 8 -23.68 -4.74 -12.26
C THR A 8 -23.40 -6.07 -12.95
N GLY A 9 -24.46 -6.88 -13.18
CA GLY A 9 -24.33 -8.16 -13.90
C GLY A 9 -23.79 -8.04 -15.33
N ASN A 10 -23.79 -6.82 -15.90
CA ASN A 10 -23.32 -6.55 -17.26
C ASN A 10 -21.89 -5.98 -17.31
N GLY A 11 -21.21 -5.82 -16.16
CA GLY A 11 -19.83 -5.35 -16.13
C GLY A 11 -19.45 -4.59 -14.87
N ILE A 12 -18.14 -4.36 -14.77
CA ILE A 12 -17.52 -3.56 -13.73
C ILE A 12 -17.59 -2.09 -14.19
N GLY A 13 -18.25 -1.22 -13.44
CA GLY A 13 -18.26 0.23 -13.71
C GLY A 13 -16.86 0.85 -13.63
N SER A 14 -16.74 2.17 -13.83
CA SER A 14 -15.46 2.86 -13.65
C SER A 14 -15.00 2.82 -12.17
N PRO A 15 -13.69 2.84 -11.90
CA PRO A 15 -13.18 2.95 -10.54
C PRO A 15 -13.64 4.28 -9.93
N ILE A 16 -14.03 4.25 -8.66
CA ILE A 16 -14.38 5.47 -7.90
C ILE A 16 -13.15 6.26 -7.48
N HIS A 17 -11.98 5.62 -7.42
CA HIS A 17 -10.69 6.27 -7.20
C HIS A 17 -9.52 5.38 -7.67
N ILE A 18 -8.43 6.01 -8.11
CA ILE A 18 -7.16 5.35 -8.47
C ILE A 18 -6.08 5.93 -7.56
N PHE A 19 -5.39 5.06 -6.80
CA PHE A 19 -4.29 5.47 -5.93
C PHE A 19 -2.97 5.36 -6.69
N GLU A 20 -2.31 6.50 -6.93
CA GLU A 20 -1.14 6.59 -7.79
C GLU A 20 0.09 7.01 -6.97
N ASN A 21 1.09 6.13 -6.84
CA ASN A 21 2.40 6.48 -6.27
C ASN A 21 3.46 5.41 -6.57
N HIS A 22 3.06 4.14 -6.68
CA HIS A 22 3.97 3.07 -7.09
C HIS A 22 4.51 3.30 -8.51
N LYS A 23 5.79 2.99 -8.70
CA LYS A 23 6.50 3.16 -9.97
C LYS A 23 6.68 1.85 -10.74
N ALA A 24 6.22 0.75 -10.19
CA ALA A 24 6.28 -0.59 -10.77
C ALA A 24 5.03 -1.40 -10.38
N ALA A 25 4.98 -2.67 -10.76
CA ALA A 25 3.83 -3.53 -10.51
C ALA A 25 3.51 -3.65 -9.01
N VAL A 26 2.25 -3.42 -8.65
CA VAL A 26 1.74 -3.69 -7.30
C VAL A 26 1.58 -5.20 -7.15
N LEU A 27 2.18 -5.76 -6.10
CA LEU A 27 2.25 -7.20 -5.86
C LEU A 27 1.27 -7.66 -4.79
N CYS A 28 1.04 -6.85 -3.76
CA CYS A 28 0.10 -7.16 -2.68
C CYS A 28 -0.69 -5.92 -2.26
N VAL A 29 -1.95 -6.14 -1.88
CA VAL A 29 -2.85 -5.12 -1.31
C VAL A 29 -3.64 -5.76 -0.17
N GLN A 30 -3.64 -5.15 1.01
CA GLN A 30 -4.38 -5.64 2.17
C GLN A 30 -5.02 -4.50 2.96
N TRP A 31 -6.27 -4.68 3.34
CA TRP A 31 -6.97 -3.77 4.25
C TRP A 31 -6.46 -3.93 5.67
N SER A 32 -6.37 -2.83 6.40
CA SER A 32 -6.08 -2.87 7.83
C SER A 32 -7.24 -3.57 8.57
N PRO A 33 -6.94 -4.47 9.53
CA PRO A 33 -7.96 -5.14 10.32
C PRO A 33 -8.60 -4.22 11.37
N ASP A 34 -7.90 -3.14 11.76
CA ASP A 34 -8.29 -2.22 12.83
C ASP A 34 -8.95 -0.93 12.32
N LYS A 35 -8.66 -0.49 11.08
CA LYS A 35 -9.18 0.75 10.48
C LYS A 35 -9.80 0.47 9.11
N SER A 36 -11.12 0.59 9.03
CA SER A 36 -11.88 0.32 7.79
C SER A 36 -11.53 1.24 6.62
N SER A 37 -10.91 2.41 6.87
CA SER A 37 -10.50 3.32 5.80
C SER A 37 -9.09 3.10 5.29
N VAL A 38 -8.29 2.32 6.01
CA VAL A 38 -6.85 2.18 5.78
C VAL A 38 -6.55 0.87 5.06
N PHE A 39 -5.64 0.93 4.10
CA PHE A 39 -5.08 -0.25 3.46
C PHE A 39 -3.61 -0.03 3.10
N GLY A 40 -2.88 -1.12 2.94
CA GLY A 40 -1.51 -1.12 2.46
C GLY A 40 -1.42 -1.63 1.03
N SER A 41 -0.37 -1.23 0.31
CA SER A 41 0.03 -1.83 -0.96
C SER A 41 1.56 -1.97 -1.02
N SER A 42 2.04 -3.11 -1.53
CA SER A 42 3.46 -3.36 -1.79
C SER A 42 3.71 -3.58 -3.28
N ALA A 43 4.91 -3.31 -3.75
CA ALA A 43 5.21 -3.36 -5.18
C ALA A 43 6.67 -3.74 -5.50
N GLU A 44 6.92 -3.93 -6.79
CA GLU A 44 8.25 -4.21 -7.34
C GLU A 44 9.23 -3.03 -7.25
N ASP A 45 8.76 -1.84 -6.90
CA ASP A 45 9.61 -0.66 -6.72
C ASP A 45 10.29 -0.62 -5.34
N GLY A 46 10.15 -1.68 -4.55
CA GLY A 46 10.70 -1.81 -3.21
C GLY A 46 9.98 -0.99 -2.14
N VAL A 47 8.79 -0.48 -2.46
CA VAL A 47 8.02 0.40 -1.59
C VAL A 47 6.78 -0.32 -1.05
N LEU A 48 6.45 -0.03 0.20
CA LEU A 48 5.14 -0.30 0.79
C LEU A 48 4.47 1.04 1.13
N ASN A 49 3.30 1.30 0.56
CA ASN A 49 2.50 2.49 0.82
C ASN A 49 1.33 2.15 1.75
N ILE A 50 1.07 3.02 2.73
CA ILE A 50 -0.13 2.99 3.56
C ILE A 50 -1.04 4.13 3.14
N TRP A 51 -2.30 3.80 2.91
CA TRP A 51 -3.31 4.68 2.35
C TRP A 51 -4.48 4.83 3.32
N ASP A 52 -5.15 5.97 3.30
CA ASP A 52 -6.43 6.22 3.96
C ASP A 52 -7.37 6.90 2.98
N HIS A 53 -8.41 6.17 2.58
CA HIS A 53 -9.34 6.67 1.57
C HIS A 53 -10.27 7.78 2.09
N ASN A 54 -10.37 7.99 3.41
CA ASN A 54 -11.08 9.14 3.96
C ASN A 54 -10.33 10.46 3.71
N LYS A 55 -9.02 10.41 3.45
CA LYS A 55 -8.18 11.58 3.17
C LYS A 55 -8.12 11.97 1.70
N ILE A 56 -8.88 11.28 0.85
CA ILE A 56 -9.02 11.66 -0.56
C ILE A 56 -9.78 13.00 -0.62
N GLY A 57 -9.25 13.98 -1.36
CA GLY A 57 -9.90 15.28 -1.53
C GLY A 57 -9.68 16.27 -0.37
N GLU A 58 -8.98 15.90 0.69
CA GLU A 58 -8.55 16.87 1.70
C GLU A 58 -7.56 17.88 1.09
N LEU A 59 -7.88 19.18 1.20
CA LEU A 59 -7.12 20.28 0.64
C LEU A 59 -5.78 20.49 1.36
N SER A 60 -4.75 19.72 0.98
CA SER A 60 -3.41 19.79 1.57
C SER A 60 -2.53 21.02 1.18
N GLY A 61 -2.99 22.28 1.22
CA GLY A 61 -2.10 23.45 1.04
C GLY A 61 -1.34 23.55 -0.33
N PRO A 62 -0.32 24.42 -0.47
CA PRO A 62 0.33 24.68 -1.76
C PRO A 62 1.41 23.66 -2.21
N SER A 63 1.22 23.19 -3.45
CA SER A 63 2.16 22.73 -4.51
C SER A 63 3.21 21.61 -4.31
N THR A 64 3.36 20.96 -3.15
CA THR A 64 4.19 19.74 -3.06
C THR A 64 3.46 18.62 -2.31
N LYS A 65 2.30 18.21 -2.83
CA LYS A 65 1.45 17.25 -2.12
C LYS A 65 1.88 15.81 -2.36
N PRO A 66 1.91 14.96 -1.32
CA PRO A 66 1.94 13.51 -1.50
C PRO A 66 0.68 13.05 -2.27
N ALA A 67 0.76 11.85 -2.88
CA ALA A 67 -0.37 11.24 -3.56
C ALA A 67 -1.64 11.26 -2.70
N GLN A 68 -2.81 11.47 -3.32
CA GLN A 68 -4.07 11.60 -2.57
C GLN A 68 -4.33 10.34 -1.72
N GLY A 69 -4.65 10.55 -0.45
CA GLY A 69 -4.86 9.45 0.51
C GLY A 69 -3.59 8.75 1.00
N LEU A 70 -2.38 9.13 0.56
CA LEU A 70 -1.14 8.53 1.07
C LEU A 70 -0.87 9.00 2.50
N LEU A 71 -0.87 8.06 3.45
CA LEU A 71 -0.50 8.31 4.85
C LEU A 71 0.99 8.16 5.08
N PHE A 72 1.56 7.07 4.58
CA PHE A 72 2.94 6.70 4.86
C PHE A 72 3.55 5.94 3.68
N ARG A 73 4.85 6.15 3.47
CA ARG A 73 5.65 5.43 2.47
C ARG A 73 6.84 4.78 3.14
N HIS A 74 6.83 3.46 3.21
CA HIS A 74 7.94 2.64 3.68
C HIS A 74 8.85 2.30 2.49
N SER A 75 10.12 2.71 2.54
CA SER A 75 11.14 2.39 1.52
C SER A 75 12.36 1.73 2.18
N GLY A 76 12.11 0.83 3.13
CA GLY A 76 13.17 0.15 3.89
C GLY A 76 13.76 -1.08 3.18
N HIS A 77 13.06 -1.67 2.22
CA HIS A 77 13.57 -2.79 1.42
C HIS A 77 14.45 -2.29 0.28
N ARG A 78 15.42 -3.12 -0.12
CA ARG A 78 16.36 -2.81 -1.21
C ARG A 78 15.92 -3.35 -2.56
N ASP A 79 14.90 -4.20 -2.57
CA ASP A 79 14.33 -4.84 -3.76
C ASP A 79 12.80 -4.98 -3.60
N LYS A 80 12.13 -5.62 -4.56
CA LYS A 80 10.69 -5.87 -4.63
C LYS A 80 10.12 -6.29 -3.28
N VAL A 81 9.04 -5.66 -2.83
CA VAL A 81 8.30 -6.09 -1.63
C VAL A 81 7.18 -7.03 -2.06
N VAL A 82 7.43 -8.34 -1.92
CA VAL A 82 6.59 -9.38 -2.51
C VAL A 82 5.31 -9.65 -1.74
N ASP A 83 5.34 -9.47 -0.41
CA ASP A 83 4.16 -9.61 0.44
C ASP A 83 4.31 -8.81 1.74
N PHE A 84 3.18 -8.55 2.41
CA PHE A 84 3.15 -7.98 3.75
C PHE A 84 1.89 -8.42 4.49
N HIS A 85 1.88 -8.31 5.82
CA HIS A 85 0.71 -8.62 6.63
C HIS A 85 0.57 -7.67 7.81
N TRP A 86 -0.66 -7.21 8.05
CA TRP A 86 -1.00 -6.41 9.23
C TRP A 86 -1.03 -7.26 10.50
N ASN A 87 -0.50 -6.74 11.61
CA ASN A 87 -0.69 -7.36 12.91
C ASN A 87 -2.07 -7.00 13.47
N ALA A 88 -2.96 -7.99 13.61
CA ALA A 88 -4.30 -7.77 14.15
C ALA A 88 -4.34 -7.47 15.66
N HIS A 89 -3.25 -7.74 16.38
CA HIS A 89 -3.16 -7.54 17.84
C HIS A 89 -2.38 -6.28 18.23
N ASP A 90 -1.62 -5.70 17.30
CA ASP A 90 -0.84 -4.49 17.53
C ASP A 90 -1.11 -3.50 16.39
N PRO A 91 -2.02 -2.54 16.59
CA PRO A 91 -2.38 -1.54 15.59
C PRO A 91 -1.14 -0.86 14.99
N TRP A 92 -1.21 -0.54 13.70
CA TRP A 92 -0.11 0.07 12.93
C TRP A 92 1.15 -0.77 12.75
N THR A 93 1.15 -2.02 13.22
CA THR A 93 2.27 -2.92 13.01
C THR A 93 2.07 -3.78 11.75
N ILE A 94 3.09 -3.82 10.89
CA ILE A 94 3.13 -4.66 9.69
C ILE A 94 4.43 -5.46 9.67
N VAL A 95 4.36 -6.68 9.15
CA VAL A 95 5.52 -7.44 8.67
C VAL A 95 5.55 -7.45 7.15
N SER A 96 6.69 -7.19 6.52
CA SER A 96 6.86 -7.23 5.06
C SER A 96 8.09 -8.03 4.65
N VAL A 97 8.01 -8.67 3.49
CA VAL A 97 9.07 -9.52 2.93
C VAL A 97 9.46 -9.05 1.52
N SER A 98 10.73 -9.21 1.17
CA SER A 98 11.30 -8.80 -0.11
C SER A 98 12.13 -9.90 -0.76
N ASP A 99 12.24 -9.87 -2.08
CA ASP A 99 13.05 -10.79 -2.89
C ASP A 99 14.34 -10.08 -3.32
N ASP A 100 15.34 -10.06 -2.44
CA ASP A 100 16.63 -9.38 -2.62
C ASP A 100 17.67 -10.26 -3.31
N ASN A 101 17.40 -10.67 -4.54
CA ASN A 101 18.23 -11.67 -5.22
C ASN A 101 19.45 -11.12 -6.01
N GLU A 102 19.69 -9.81 -6.03
CA GLU A 102 20.77 -9.24 -6.86
C GLU A 102 21.78 -8.44 -6.02
N SER A 103 22.77 -9.13 -5.46
CA SER A 103 24.22 -8.81 -5.62
C SER A 103 25.15 -9.33 -4.51
N THR A 104 24.70 -9.70 -3.30
CA THR A 104 25.63 -10.19 -2.24
C THR A 104 24.95 -11.11 -1.20
N GLY A 105 24.52 -12.30 -1.61
CA GLY A 105 24.41 -13.46 -0.70
C GLY A 105 23.57 -13.33 0.58
N GLY A 106 22.53 -12.50 0.61
CA GLY A 106 21.61 -12.39 1.75
C GLY A 106 20.19 -12.62 1.26
N GLY A 107 19.48 -13.59 1.85
CA GLY A 107 18.11 -13.90 1.51
C GLY A 107 17.09 -12.93 2.10
N GLY A 108 15.85 -13.08 1.63
CA GLY A 108 14.72 -12.17 1.84
C GLY A 108 14.72 -11.39 3.15
N THR A 109 14.75 -10.05 3.04
CA THR A 109 14.60 -9.18 4.21
C THR A 109 13.18 -9.23 4.75
N LEU A 110 13.03 -9.58 6.02
CA LEU A 110 11.82 -9.38 6.81
C LEU A 110 11.94 -8.08 7.61
N GLN A 111 10.96 -7.19 7.48
CA GLN A 111 10.93 -5.93 8.24
C GLN A 111 9.64 -5.85 9.05
N VAL A 112 9.75 -5.39 10.29
CA VAL A 112 8.61 -5.03 11.14
C VAL A 112 8.63 -3.52 11.31
N SER A 113 7.52 -2.89 10.97
CA SER A 113 7.36 -1.44 11.07
C SER A 113 6.13 -1.12 11.90
N ASN A 114 6.24 -0.10 12.75
CA ASN A 114 5.14 0.49 13.53
C ASN A 114 5.06 1.98 13.16
N PHE A 115 3.86 2.52 12.96
CA PHE A 115 3.61 3.84 12.38
C PHE A 115 2.72 4.73 13.24
#